data_AF-A0A7X8AP86-F1
#
_entry.id   AF-A0A7X8AP86-F1
#
_cell.length_a   1.000
_cell.length_b   1.000
_cell.length_c   1.000
_cell.angle_alpha   90.00
_cell.angle_beta   90.00
_cell.angle_gamma   90.00
#
_symmetry.space_group_name_H-M   'P 1'
#
loop_
_entity.id
_entity.type
_entity.pdbx_description
1 polymer ?
#
loop_
_entity_poly.entity_id
_entity_poly.type
_entity_poly.pdbx_seq_one_letter_code
_entity_poly.pdbx_strand_id
1 'polypeptide(L)'
;MTLDADASDAAVPAGPRVWFLTGEEVAATRTKLAKLHQRAAAKGFTGRIDLTAVPATRHYHSAGGLDVTEHGFDVTLTGEPPRYGGWRFVAAVDHTDGGTILRYPPGADPTVANDQVRPGECDHCHTHRPRRSTVLVAHDDTGQLLQVGRSCLK
;
A
#
# COMPACT_ATOMS: atom_id res chain seq x y z
N MET A 1 18.17 -36.19 -18.93
CA MET A 1 19.04 -35.01 -19.09
C MET A 1 18.13 -33.81 -18.91
N THR A 2 18.12 -33.30 -17.69
CA THR A 2 17.26 -32.21 -17.19
C THR A 2 17.63 -30.91 -17.89
N LEU A 3 16.62 -30.21 -18.41
CA LEU A 3 16.75 -28.81 -18.83
C LEU A 3 16.26 -27.95 -17.67
N ASP A 4 17.20 -27.17 -17.14
CA ASP A 4 17.06 -26.29 -16.01
C ASP A 4 15.99 -25.22 -16.25
N ALA A 5 15.12 -25.07 -15.26
CA ALA A 5 14.19 -23.96 -15.14
C ALA A 5 14.92 -22.80 -14.47
N ASP A 6 15.48 -21.89 -15.25
CA ASP A 6 15.88 -20.56 -14.75
C ASP A 6 14.64 -19.66 -14.67
N ALA A 7 13.81 -19.91 -13.65
CA ALA A 7 12.90 -18.89 -13.14
C ALA A 7 13.74 -17.96 -12.25
N SER A 8 14.31 -16.92 -12.84
CA SER A 8 14.97 -15.85 -12.08
C SER A 8 13.93 -15.16 -11.21
N ASP A 9 13.87 -15.56 -9.95
CA ASP A 9 13.11 -14.92 -8.88
C ASP A 9 13.76 -13.56 -8.60
N ALA A 10 13.33 -12.53 -9.34
CA ALA A 10 13.74 -11.17 -9.12
C ALA A 10 13.17 -10.72 -7.77
N ALA A 11 13.95 -10.91 -6.71
CA ALA A 11 13.65 -10.43 -5.38
C ALA A 11 13.24 -8.96 -5.45
N VAL A 12 11.98 -8.68 -5.13
CA VAL A 12 11.47 -7.31 -5.01
C VAL A 12 12.35 -6.60 -3.98
N PRO A 13 12.98 -5.46 -4.32
CA PRO A 13 13.91 -4.82 -3.39
C PRO A 13 13.18 -4.48 -2.09
N ALA A 14 13.70 -5.00 -0.98
CA ALA A 14 13.18 -4.85 0.39
C ALA A 14 13.42 -3.44 0.97
N GLY A 15 13.36 -2.42 0.12
CA GLY A 15 13.50 -1.02 0.49
C GLY A 15 12.18 -0.27 0.35
N PRO A 16 12.00 0.83 1.09
CA PRO A 16 10.83 1.67 0.91
C PRO A 16 10.83 2.24 -0.52
N ARG A 17 9.66 2.25 -1.16
CA ARG A 17 9.52 2.78 -2.53
C ARG A 17 9.90 4.26 -2.56
N VAL A 18 10.69 4.64 -3.55
CA VAL A 18 11.11 6.04 -3.79
C VAL A 18 10.43 6.55 -5.05
N TRP A 19 9.77 7.70 -4.93
CA TRP A 19 9.14 8.41 -6.05
C TRP A 19 9.86 9.73 -6.30
N PHE A 20 10.02 10.12 -7.55
CA PHE A 20 10.51 11.46 -7.87
C PHE A 20 9.34 12.37 -8.19
N LEU A 21 9.19 13.41 -7.39
CA LEU A 21 8.08 14.36 -7.46
C LEU A 21 8.60 15.78 -7.63
N THR A 22 7.84 16.59 -8.34
CA THR A 22 8.03 18.05 -8.37
C THR A 22 7.66 18.69 -7.02
N GLY A 23 8.06 19.95 -6.81
CA GLY A 23 7.71 20.68 -5.59
C GLY A 23 6.19 20.82 -5.39
N GLU A 24 5.44 21.02 -6.48
CA GLU A 24 3.98 21.11 -6.45
C GLU A 24 3.34 19.77 -6.03
N GLU A 25 3.80 18.65 -6.58
CA GLU A 25 3.32 17.32 -6.24
C GLU A 25 3.63 16.94 -4.79
N VAL A 26 4.80 17.35 -4.27
CA VAL A 26 5.14 17.19 -2.84
C VAL A 26 4.15 17.98 -1.98
N ALA A 27 3.88 19.24 -2.31
CA ALA A 27 2.93 20.08 -1.57
C ALA A 27 1.51 19.51 -1.60
N ALA A 28 1.06 19.03 -2.77
CA ALA A 28 -0.23 18.38 -2.93
C ALA A 28 -0.31 17.08 -2.10
N THR A 29 0.75 16.28 -2.07
CA THR A 29 0.83 15.05 -1.28
C THR A 29 0.77 15.35 0.22
N ARG A 30 1.51 16.35 0.70
CA ARG A 30 1.45 16.80 2.10
C ARG A 30 0.04 17.24 2.50
N THR A 31 -0.65 17.99 1.62
CA THR A 31 -2.04 18.40 1.85
C THR A 31 -2.99 17.21 1.95
N LYS A 32 -2.82 16.20 1.08
CA LYS A 32 -3.62 14.96 1.14
C LYS A 32 -3.36 14.18 2.43
N LEU A 33 -2.10 14.07 2.86
CA LEU A 33 -1.74 13.42 4.13
C LEU A 33 -2.36 14.12 5.33
N ALA A 34 -2.30 15.45 5.40
CA ALA A 34 -2.93 16.21 6.48
C ALA A 34 -4.45 15.93 6.57
N LYS A 35 -5.16 15.92 5.45
CA LYS A 35 -6.59 15.56 5.40
C LYS A 35 -6.86 14.11 5.78
N LEU A 36 -5.93 13.20 5.47
CA LEU A 36 -6.03 11.81 5.88
C LEU A 36 -5.87 11.67 7.40
N HIS A 37 -4.83 12.28 7.97
CA HIS A 37 -4.59 12.27 9.42
C HIS A 37 -5.74 12.91 10.20
N GLN A 38 -6.27 14.04 9.73
CA GLN A 38 -7.43 14.69 10.35
C GLN A 38 -8.64 13.76 10.39
N ARG A 39 -8.96 13.06 9.29
CA ARG A 39 -10.08 12.12 9.24
C ARG A 39 -9.85 10.89 10.10
N ALA A 40 -8.62 10.39 10.15
CA ALA A 40 -8.25 9.25 10.99
C ALA A 40 -8.45 9.61 12.47
N ALA A 41 -7.89 10.74 12.91
CA ALA A 41 -8.04 11.24 14.28
C ALA A 41 -9.50 11.48 14.66
N ALA A 42 -10.29 12.13 13.79
CA ALA A 42 -11.71 12.38 14.03
C ALA A 42 -12.53 11.09 14.19
N LYS A 43 -12.06 9.97 13.62
CA LYS A 43 -12.68 8.65 13.72
C LYS A 43 -12.04 7.76 14.80
N GLY A 44 -11.07 8.26 15.56
CA GLY A 44 -10.38 7.51 16.60
C GLY A 44 -9.37 6.47 16.10
N PHE A 45 -8.96 6.54 14.83
CA PHE A 45 -7.88 5.69 14.34
C PHE A 45 -6.52 6.20 14.84
N THR A 46 -5.68 5.28 15.27
CA THR A 46 -4.26 5.53 15.55
C THR A 46 -3.40 5.08 14.37
N GLY A 47 -2.09 5.28 14.44
CA GLY A 47 -1.16 5.10 13.33
C GLY A 47 -0.89 6.40 12.58
N ARG A 48 0.19 6.41 11.80
CA ARG A 48 0.69 7.63 11.14
C ARG A 48 1.35 7.28 9.81
N ILE A 49 1.25 8.19 8.86
CA ILE A 49 1.98 8.10 7.59
C ILE A 49 2.83 9.37 7.47
N ASP A 50 4.13 9.21 7.35
CA ASP A 50 5.09 10.29 7.25
C ASP A 50 5.70 10.34 5.85
N LEU A 51 5.97 11.56 5.40
CA LEU A 51 6.56 11.85 4.10
C LEU A 51 7.92 12.50 4.28
N THR A 52 8.94 11.81 3.78
CA THR A 52 10.30 12.36 3.62
C THR A 52 10.47 12.78 2.16
N ALA A 53 11.00 13.98 1.93
CA ALA A 53 11.29 14.51 0.61
C ALA A 53 12.71 15.09 0.62
N VAL A 54 13.60 14.51 -0.16
CA VAL A 54 15.00 14.94 -0.28
C VAL A 54 15.18 15.54 -1.68
N PRO A 55 15.72 16.77 -1.82
CA PRO A 55 15.99 17.34 -3.13
C PRO A 55 16.83 16.39 -3.99
N ALA A 56 16.42 16.19 -5.24
CA ALA A 56 17.07 15.30 -6.18
C ALA A 56 17.07 15.94 -7.58
N THR A 57 18.04 15.57 -8.40
CA THR A 57 18.14 16.01 -9.80
C THR A 57 18.32 14.80 -10.70
N ARG A 58 17.59 14.75 -11.81
CA ARG A 58 17.68 13.69 -12.81
C ARG A 58 18.12 14.29 -14.15
N HIS A 59 19.01 13.57 -14.83
CA HIS A 59 19.48 13.92 -16.17
C HIS A 59 19.12 12.80 -17.13
N TYR A 60 18.50 13.12 -18.26
CA TYR A 60 18.17 12.13 -19.28
C TYR A 60 18.04 12.79 -20.66
N HIS A 61 18.14 11.97 -21.71
CA HIS A 61 17.84 12.41 -23.07
C HIS A 61 16.35 12.22 -23.36
N SER A 62 15.69 13.29 -23.78
CA SER A 62 14.31 13.19 -24.30
C SER A 62 14.27 12.33 -25.57
N ALA A 63 13.07 11.88 -25.95
CA ALA A 63 12.85 11.17 -27.22
C ALA A 63 13.31 11.97 -28.47
N GLY A 64 13.40 13.31 -28.36
CA GLY A 64 13.91 14.20 -29.41
C GLY A 64 15.43 14.42 -29.37
N GLY A 65 16.17 13.71 -28.51
CA GLY A 65 17.62 13.81 -28.40
C GLY A 65 18.14 15.04 -27.64
N LEU A 66 17.26 15.81 -26.99
CA LEU A 66 17.66 16.93 -26.15
C LEU A 66 18.01 16.47 -24.74
N ASP A 67 19.10 17.01 -24.19
CA ASP A 67 19.48 16.86 -22.79
C ASP A 67 18.48 17.58 -21.89
N VAL A 68 17.89 16.83 -20.96
CA VAL A 68 16.92 17.34 -20.00
C VAL A 68 17.49 17.17 -18.60
N THR A 69 17.41 18.25 -17.82
CA THR A 69 17.69 18.24 -16.38
C THR A 69 16.41 18.58 -15.64
N GLU A 70 15.97 17.67 -14.77
CA GLU A 70 14.80 17.85 -13.93
C GLU A 70 15.22 17.97 -12.46
N HIS A 71 14.79 19.05 -11.81
CA HIS A 71 14.93 19.23 -10.37
C HIS A 71 13.62 18.85 -9.68
N GLY A 72 13.73 18.04 -8.64
CA GLY A 72 12.59 17.55 -7.89
C GLY A 72 13.00 17.01 -6.53
N PHE A 73 12.24 16.05 -6.03
CA PHE A 73 12.47 15.43 -4.74
C PHE A 73 12.33 13.92 -4.85
N ASP A 74 13.30 13.18 -4.33
CA ASP A 74 13.11 11.78 -4.00
C ASP A 74 12.28 11.69 -2.72
N VAL A 75 11.12 11.08 -2.85
CA VAL A 75 10.06 11.06 -1.85
C VAL A 75 9.86 9.63 -1.38
N THR A 76 9.77 9.47 -0.07
CA THR A 76 9.51 8.19 0.59
C THR A 76 8.37 8.35 1.58
N LEU A 77 7.45 7.39 1.57
CA LEU A 77 6.39 7.26 2.55
C LEU A 77 6.74 6.16 3.55
N THR A 78 6.72 6.52 4.82
CA THR A 78 6.92 5.61 5.95
C THR A 78 5.74 5.75 6.91
N GLY A 79 5.66 4.91 7.93
CA GLY A 79 4.60 5.05 8.90
C GLY A 79 4.30 3.80 9.69
N GLU A 80 3.24 3.92 10.48
CA GLU A 80 2.65 2.85 11.26
C GLU A 80 1.25 2.54 10.71
N PRO A 81 0.91 1.26 10.51
CA PRO A 81 -0.41 0.86 10.04
C PRO A 81 -1.53 1.38 10.95
N PRO A 82 -2.66 1.82 10.38
CA PRO A 82 -3.78 2.30 11.18
C PRO A 82 -4.33 1.24 12.14
N ARG A 83 -4.71 1.65 13.35
CA ARG A 83 -5.37 0.77 14.33
C ARG A 83 -6.66 1.39 14.87
N TYR A 84 -7.59 0.54 15.28
CA TYR A 84 -8.87 0.94 15.87
C TYR A 84 -9.43 -0.20 16.74
N GLY A 85 -9.67 0.09 18.02
CA GLY A 85 -10.32 -0.86 18.93
C GLY A 85 -9.66 -2.26 18.99
N GLY A 86 -8.33 -2.32 19.05
CA GLY A 86 -7.56 -3.58 19.07
C GLY A 86 -7.33 -4.21 17.69
N TRP A 87 -7.93 -3.67 16.63
CA TRP A 87 -7.72 -4.13 15.26
C TRP A 87 -6.70 -3.27 14.53
N ARG A 88 -5.79 -3.92 13.81
CA ARG A 88 -4.79 -3.30 12.94
C ARG A 88 -5.11 -3.58 11.47
N PHE A 89 -4.97 -2.56 10.63
CA PHE A 89 -5.02 -2.73 9.18
C PHE A 89 -3.78 -3.48 8.67
N VAL A 90 -3.99 -4.59 7.95
CA VAL A 90 -2.91 -5.44 7.43
C VAL A 90 -2.67 -5.16 5.95
N ALA A 91 -3.71 -5.27 5.13
CA ALA A 91 -3.60 -5.05 3.70
C ALA A 91 -4.95 -4.68 3.08
N ALA A 92 -4.89 -3.87 2.01
CA ALA A 92 -6.01 -3.75 1.08
C ALA A 92 -5.87 -4.83 0.01
N VAL A 93 -6.99 -5.47 -0.33
CA VAL A 93 -7.06 -6.54 -1.31
C VAL A 93 -7.94 -6.05 -2.45
N ASP A 94 -7.38 -6.02 -3.66
CA ASP A 94 -8.14 -5.78 -4.87
C ASP A 94 -8.28 -7.07 -5.68
N HIS A 95 -9.51 -7.40 -6.02
CA HIS A 95 -9.87 -8.53 -6.86
C HIS A 95 -9.97 -8.04 -8.31
N THR A 96 -9.19 -8.67 -9.19
CA THR A 96 -9.17 -8.39 -10.63
C THR A 96 -9.40 -9.68 -11.41
N ASP A 97 -9.73 -9.58 -12.70
CA ASP A 97 -9.94 -10.75 -13.55
C ASP A 97 -8.66 -11.61 -13.66
N GLY A 98 -7.48 -11.00 -13.51
CA GLY A 98 -6.17 -11.67 -13.54
C GLY A 98 -5.67 -12.15 -12.17
N GLY A 99 -6.49 -12.06 -11.11
CA GLY A 99 -6.13 -12.50 -9.76
C GLY A 99 -6.22 -11.39 -8.69
N THR A 100 -5.52 -11.63 -7.58
CA THR A 100 -5.59 -10.80 -6.38
C THR A 100 -4.34 -9.94 -6.21
N ILE A 101 -4.53 -8.65 -5.90
CA ILE A 101 -3.45 -7.73 -5.58
C ILE A 101 -3.56 -7.33 -4.10
N LEU A 102 -2.55 -7.70 -3.29
CA LEU A 102 -2.41 -7.20 -1.92
C LEU A 102 -1.55 -5.93 -1.89
N ARG A 103 -2.05 -4.92 -1.18
CA ARG A 103 -1.35 -3.66 -0.91
C ARG A 103 -1.19 -3.46 0.57
N TYR A 104 0.05 -3.45 1.01
CA TYR A 104 0.43 -3.25 2.40
C TYR A 104 0.60 -1.75 2.71
N PRO A 105 0.18 -1.29 3.89
CA PRO A 105 0.48 0.06 4.33
C PRO A 105 1.99 0.24 4.57
N PRO A 106 2.50 1.48 4.55
CA PRO A 106 3.87 1.75 4.97
C PRO A 106 4.15 1.20 6.37
N GLY A 107 5.33 0.58 6.54
CA GLY A 107 5.76 -0.01 7.80
C GLY A 107 5.09 -1.33 8.18
N ALA A 108 4.28 -1.93 7.30
CA ALA A 108 3.82 -3.31 7.47
C ALA A 108 4.64 -4.29 6.63
N ASP A 109 4.97 -5.42 7.24
CA ASP A 109 5.55 -6.56 6.53
C ASP A 109 4.49 -7.27 5.68
N PRO A 110 4.86 -7.75 4.48
CA PRO A 110 3.97 -8.52 3.63
C PRO A 110 3.80 -9.95 4.16
N THR A 111 2.99 -10.12 5.20
CA THR A 111 2.84 -11.40 5.91
C THR A 111 1.77 -12.33 5.33
N VAL A 112 0.96 -11.86 4.37
CA VAL A 112 -0.18 -12.62 3.84
C VAL A 112 0.09 -13.03 2.40
N ALA A 113 -0.01 -14.33 2.13
CA ALA A 113 0.10 -14.86 0.78
C ALA A 113 -1.21 -14.71 0.01
N ASN A 114 -1.13 -14.59 -1.33
CA ASN A 114 -2.30 -14.37 -2.19
C ASN A 114 -3.36 -15.48 -2.06
N ASP A 115 -2.94 -16.71 -1.77
CA ASP A 115 -3.80 -17.89 -1.62
C ASP A 115 -4.61 -17.93 -0.31
N GLN A 116 -4.22 -17.12 0.67
CA GLN A 116 -4.97 -16.96 1.93
C GLN A 116 -6.18 -16.03 1.80
N VAL A 117 -6.23 -15.25 0.71
CA VAL A 117 -7.35 -14.36 0.41
C VAL A 117 -8.49 -15.19 -0.18
N ARG A 118 -9.72 -14.93 0.27
CA ARG A 118 -10.93 -15.65 -0.17
C ARG A 118 -11.81 -14.75 -1.04
N PRO A 119 -11.70 -14.76 -2.38
CA PRO A 119 -12.42 -13.82 -3.24
C PRO A 119 -13.92 -13.81 -2.96
N GLY A 120 -14.48 -12.62 -2.83
CA GLY A 120 -15.91 -12.44 -2.61
C GLY A 120 -16.45 -12.80 -1.23
N GLU A 121 -15.65 -13.36 -0.32
CA GLU A 121 -16.05 -13.63 1.06
C GLU A 121 -15.87 -12.40 1.97
N CYS A 122 -16.61 -12.40 3.09
CA CYS A 122 -16.55 -11.35 4.11
C CYS A 122 -16.87 -11.95 5.48
N ASP A 123 -15.91 -11.89 6.40
CA ASP A 123 -16.03 -12.44 7.76
C ASP A 123 -16.91 -11.57 8.68
N HIS A 124 -17.34 -10.38 8.22
CA HIS A 124 -18.26 -9.54 9.00
C HIS A 124 -19.73 -9.86 8.72
N CYS A 125 -20.11 -9.98 7.44
CA CYS A 125 -21.51 -10.16 7.04
C CYS A 125 -21.81 -11.57 6.51
N HIS A 126 -20.78 -12.41 6.40
CA HIS A 126 -20.84 -13.80 5.93
C HIS A 126 -21.51 -14.00 4.57
N THR A 127 -21.60 -12.93 3.76
CA THR A 127 -22.24 -12.99 2.45
C THR A 127 -21.19 -13.06 1.35
N HIS A 128 -21.31 -14.08 0.49
CA HIS A 128 -20.51 -14.20 -0.72
C HIS A 128 -21.05 -13.28 -1.82
N ARG A 129 -20.22 -12.34 -2.30
CA ARG A 129 -20.56 -11.38 -3.37
C ARG A 129 -19.29 -11.04 -4.16
N PRO A 130 -19.36 -10.76 -5.47
CA PRO A 130 -18.19 -10.37 -6.27
C PRO A 130 -17.74 -8.94 -5.90
N ARG A 131 -17.06 -8.80 -4.76
CA ARG A 131 -16.54 -7.53 -4.26
C ARG A 131 -15.23 -7.23 -4.98
N ARG A 132 -15.15 -6.06 -5.61
CA ARG A 132 -13.89 -5.58 -6.21
C ARG A 132 -12.78 -5.37 -5.17
N SER A 133 -13.15 -5.06 -3.91
CA SER A 133 -12.17 -4.73 -2.88
C SER A 133 -12.60 -5.22 -1.50
N THR A 134 -11.67 -5.87 -0.81
CA THR A 134 -11.76 -6.31 0.58
C THR A 134 -10.56 -5.77 1.36
N VAL A 135 -10.62 -5.84 2.68
CA VAL A 135 -9.55 -5.40 3.58
C VAL A 135 -9.24 -6.52 4.54
N LEU A 136 -7.96 -6.74 4.81
CA LEU A 136 -7.49 -7.63 5.86
C LEU A 136 -7.20 -6.81 7.12
N VAL A 137 -7.76 -7.27 8.25
CA VAL A 137 -7.50 -6.71 9.58
C VAL A 137 -7.06 -7.81 10.53
N ALA A 138 -6.11 -7.51 11.41
CA ALA A 138 -5.66 -8.44 12.44
C ALA A 138 -5.95 -7.87 13.83
N HIS A 139 -6.44 -8.68 14.74
CA HIS A 139 -6.55 -8.30 16.14
C HIS A 139 -5.18 -8.42 16.82
N ASP A 140 -4.76 -7.39 17.55
CA ASP A 140 -3.41 -7.33 18.11
C ASP A 140 -3.18 -8.38 19.21
N ASP A 141 -4.17 -8.60 20.10
CA ASP A 141 -4.00 -9.54 21.22
C ASP A 141 -4.14 -11.02 20.82
N THR A 142 -5.03 -11.34 19.89
CA THR A 142 -5.35 -12.74 19.53
C THR A 142 -4.65 -13.20 18.25
N GLY A 143 -4.11 -12.26 17.46
CA GLY A 143 -3.57 -12.55 16.13
C GLY A 143 -4.64 -12.93 15.09
N GLN A 144 -5.93 -12.85 15.44
CA GLN A 144 -7.01 -13.24 14.54
C GLN A 144 -7.03 -12.35 13.28
N LEU A 145 -6.89 -12.97 12.11
CA LEU A 145 -6.97 -12.30 10.81
C LEU A 145 -8.38 -12.42 10.25
N LEU A 146 -8.99 -11.29 9.88
CA LEU A 146 -10.30 -11.22 9.23
C LEU A 146 -10.21 -10.54 7.87
N GLN A 147 -10.97 -11.06 6.91
CA GLN A 147 -11.23 -10.43 5.63
C GLN A 147 -12.60 -9.76 5.63
N VAL A 148 -12.62 -8.44 5.54
CA VAL A 148 -13.84 -7.64 5.63
C VAL A 148 -14.05 -6.88 4.33
N GLY A 149 -15.28 -6.91 3.80
CA GLY A 149 -15.66 -6.11 2.64
C GLY A 149 -15.54 -4.62 2.93
N ARG A 150 -15.02 -3.82 1.98
CA ARG A 150 -14.87 -2.37 2.16
C ARG A 150 -16.19 -1.66 2.54
N SER A 151 -17.32 -2.13 2.01
CA SER A 151 -18.65 -1.58 2.34
C SER A 151 -19.19 -2.01 3.71
N CYS A 152 -18.57 -3.00 4.34
CA CYS A 152 -18.87 -3.47 5.69
C CYS A 152 -18.07 -2.71 6.76
N LEU A 153 -17.02 -1.98 6.38
CA LEU A 153 -16.29 -1.05 7.24
C LEU A 153 -17.02 0.29 7.27
N LYS A 154 -18.04 0.41 8.12
CA LYS A 154 -18.79 1.66 8.35
C LYS A 154 -18.48 2.24 9.71
#